data_AF-A0A3N5H8K8-F1
#
_entry.id   AF-A0A3N5H8K8-F1
#
_cell.length_a   1.000
_cell.length_b   1.000
_cell.length_c   1.000
_cell.angle_alpha   90.00
_cell.angle_beta   90.00
_cell.angle_gamma   90.00
#
_symmetry.space_group_name_H-M   'P 1'
#
loop_
_entity.id
_entity.type
_entity.pdbx_description
1 polymer ?
#
loop_
_entity_poly.entity_id
_entity_poly.type
_entity_poly.pdbx_seq_one_letter_code
_entity_poly.pdbx_strand_id
1 'polypeptide(L)'
;GGFMAPWTIFYGLVQAAAPALVARSPDGLSKEVRAAQLWSAALALIPAAIIVALQSGLGLAPDLVLVFGLAVFGIVFAVNSSVHSYLILAYAGSEKAAEDVGFYYAANALGRFGGTLFSGLLYQWGGITACLAGSAAMLIACFLFTLPLPSTAARAKA
;
A
#
# COMPACT_ATOMS: atom_id res chain seq x y z
N GLY A 1 -20.04 9.70 11.26
CA GLY A 1 -18.74 10.34 10.98
C GLY A 1 -17.68 10.13 12.06
N GLY A 2 -18.04 10.02 13.34
CA GLY A 2 -17.09 10.04 14.47
C GLY A 2 -15.97 8.99 14.47
N PHE A 3 -16.17 7.81 13.86
CA PHE A 3 -15.12 6.79 13.74
C PHE A 3 -14.20 7.00 12.52
N MET A 4 -14.79 7.34 11.36
CA MET A 4 -14.03 7.50 10.11
C MET A 4 -13.27 8.84 10.04
N ALA A 5 -13.71 9.88 10.72
CA ALA A 5 -13.02 11.18 10.71
C ALA A 5 -11.62 11.10 11.34
N PRO A 6 -11.42 10.53 12.55
CA PRO A 6 -10.10 10.27 13.11
C PRO A 6 -9.23 9.44 12.17
N TRP A 7 -9.82 8.43 11.52
CA TRP A 7 -9.11 7.58 10.55
C TRP A 7 -8.54 8.38 9.39
N THR A 8 -9.37 9.21 8.75
CA THR A 8 -8.94 10.05 7.62
C THR A 8 -7.88 11.07 8.03
N ILE A 9 -8.04 11.71 9.20
CA ILE A 9 -7.06 12.67 9.72
C ILE A 9 -5.73 11.98 10.01
N PHE A 10 -5.77 10.85 10.72
CA PHE A 10 -4.59 10.07 11.06
C PHE A 10 -3.83 9.62 9.81
N TYR A 11 -4.54 9.08 8.83
CA TYR A 11 -3.95 8.69 7.54
C TYR A 11 -3.24 9.87 6.86
N GLY A 12 -3.90 11.03 6.78
CA GLY A 12 -3.30 12.24 6.20
C GLY A 12 -2.05 12.72 6.94
N LEU A 13 -2.05 12.64 8.27
CA LEU A 13 -0.86 12.97 9.09
C LEU A 13 0.31 12.04 8.80
N VAL A 14 0.07 10.73 8.71
CA VAL A 14 1.14 9.76 8.38
C VAL A 14 1.67 10.00 6.96
N GLN A 15 0.80 10.28 5.99
CA GLN A 15 1.25 10.60 4.63
C GLN A 15 2.11 11.86 4.58
N ALA A 16 1.73 12.91 5.33
CA ALA A 16 2.51 14.14 5.44
C ALA A 16 3.87 13.90 6.10
N ALA A 17 3.96 12.95 7.02
CA ALA A 17 5.20 12.55 7.68
C ALA A 17 6.06 11.56 6.86
N ALA A 18 5.52 10.94 5.81
CA ALA A 18 6.23 9.92 5.01
C ALA A 18 7.60 10.37 4.47
N PRO A 19 7.82 11.63 4.02
CA PRO A 19 9.14 12.11 3.60
C PRO A 19 10.19 12.11 4.72
N ALA A 20 9.78 12.19 5.99
CA ALA A 20 10.68 12.07 7.13
C ALA A 20 11.03 10.60 7.45
N LEU A 21 10.15 9.66 7.09
CA LEU A 21 10.34 8.22 7.30
C LEU A 21 11.14 7.56 6.16
N VAL A 22 11.14 8.16 4.97
CA VAL A 22 11.87 7.67 3.80
C VAL A 22 12.84 8.74 3.33
N ALA A 23 14.13 8.57 3.68
CA ALA A 23 15.18 9.50 3.31
C ALA A 23 15.36 9.55 1.80
N ARG A 24 15.41 10.77 1.23
CA ARG A 24 15.66 10.97 -0.20
C ARG A 24 17.08 10.57 -0.58
N SER A 25 17.23 10.02 -1.78
CA SER A 25 18.52 9.76 -2.41
C SER A 25 18.94 10.94 -3.29
N PRO A 26 20.26 11.15 -3.52
CA PRO A 26 20.72 12.20 -4.43
C PRO A 26 20.22 12.03 -5.88
N ASP A 27 20.01 10.79 -6.31
CA ASP A 27 19.48 10.43 -7.62
C ASP A 27 17.94 10.34 -7.65
N GLY A 28 17.27 10.49 -6.51
CA GLY A 28 15.81 10.47 -6.37
C GLY A 28 15.15 9.11 -6.63
N LEU A 29 15.93 8.02 -6.74
CA LEU A 29 15.42 6.69 -7.09
C LEU A 29 15.98 5.59 -6.19
N SER A 30 17.28 5.59 -5.90
CA SER A 30 17.94 4.46 -5.24
C SER A 30 17.33 4.08 -3.88
N LYS A 31 17.05 5.06 -3.02
CA LYS A 31 16.47 4.80 -1.69
C LYS A 31 14.95 4.62 -1.76
N GLU A 32 14.31 5.27 -2.70
CA GLU A 32 12.87 5.35 -2.86
C GLU A 32 12.31 4.05 -3.44
N VAL A 33 12.98 3.46 -4.43
CA VAL A 33 12.64 2.13 -4.94
C VAL A 33 12.86 1.06 -3.87
N ARG A 34 13.97 1.14 -3.13
CA ARG A 34 14.24 0.24 -2.00
C ARG A 34 13.16 0.38 -0.92
N ALA A 35 12.74 1.61 -0.63
CA ALA A 35 11.66 1.88 0.29
C ALA A 35 10.34 1.27 -0.21
N ALA A 36 9.96 1.47 -1.48
CA ALA A 36 8.76 0.86 -2.06
C ALA A 36 8.75 -0.67 -1.89
N GLN A 37 9.88 -1.33 -2.10
CA GLN A 37 10.03 -2.76 -1.89
C GLN A 37 9.84 -3.16 -0.42
N LEU A 38 10.54 -2.49 0.50
CA LEU A 38 10.50 -2.82 1.94
C LEU A 38 9.13 -2.53 2.55
N TRP A 39 8.53 -1.39 2.22
CA TRP A 39 7.20 -1.01 2.71
C TRP A 39 6.10 -1.89 2.11
N SER A 40 6.15 -2.25 0.83
CA SER A 40 5.22 -3.23 0.25
C SER A 40 5.36 -4.62 0.90
N ALA A 41 6.59 -5.08 1.15
CA ALA A 41 6.82 -6.34 1.84
C ALA A 41 6.25 -6.33 3.27
N ALA A 42 6.57 -5.29 4.05
CA ALA A 42 6.06 -5.12 5.40
C ALA A 42 4.52 -5.06 5.43
N LEU A 43 3.92 -4.35 4.47
CA LEU A 43 2.48 -4.21 4.35
C LEU A 43 1.79 -5.55 4.05
N ALA A 44 2.38 -6.37 3.18
CA ALA A 44 1.86 -7.69 2.83
C ALA A 44 1.80 -8.66 4.03
N LEU A 45 2.67 -8.48 5.03
CA LEU A 45 2.68 -9.31 6.24
C LEU A 45 1.54 -8.98 7.20
N ILE A 46 0.99 -7.76 7.16
CA ILE A 46 0.00 -7.31 8.14
C ILE A 46 -1.32 -8.08 8.02
N PRO A 47 -1.96 -8.23 6.82
CA PRO A 47 -3.17 -9.03 6.72
C PRO A 47 -2.98 -10.50 7.14
N ALA A 48 -1.81 -11.07 6.85
CA ALA A 48 -1.47 -12.42 7.31
C ALA A 48 -1.38 -12.51 8.85
N ALA A 49 -0.72 -11.53 9.49
CA ALA A 49 -0.67 -11.45 10.94
C ALA A 49 -2.05 -11.28 11.59
N ILE A 50 -2.94 -10.49 10.97
CA ILE A 50 -4.33 -10.34 11.43
C ILE A 50 -5.07 -11.68 11.34
N ILE A 51 -4.95 -12.42 10.23
CA ILE A 51 -5.56 -13.75 10.09
C ILE A 51 -5.07 -14.69 11.19
N VAL A 52 -3.76 -14.75 11.41
CA VAL A 52 -3.16 -15.60 12.46
C VAL A 52 -3.70 -15.20 13.84
N ALA A 53 -3.78 -13.91 14.14
CA ALA A 53 -4.32 -13.43 15.42
C ALA A 53 -5.79 -13.83 15.62
N LEU A 54 -6.63 -13.67 14.58
CA LEU A 54 -8.04 -14.06 14.60
C LEU A 54 -8.24 -15.58 14.78
N GLN A 55 -7.32 -16.39 14.25
CA GLN A 55 -7.39 -17.85 14.28
C GLN A 55 -6.59 -18.49 15.41
N SER A 56 -5.89 -17.70 16.21
CA SER A 56 -4.95 -18.18 17.24
C SER A 56 -5.59 -18.96 18.39
N GLY A 57 -6.92 -18.88 18.55
CA GLY A 57 -7.63 -19.52 19.66
C GLY A 57 -7.34 -18.89 21.04
N LEU A 58 -6.61 -17.77 21.09
CA LEU A 58 -6.18 -17.11 22.34
C LEU A 58 -7.29 -16.30 23.03
N GLY A 59 -8.54 -16.39 22.57
CA GLY A 59 -9.67 -15.64 23.14
C GLY A 59 -9.60 -14.12 22.93
N LEU A 60 -8.79 -13.65 21.96
CA LEU A 60 -8.72 -12.24 21.60
C LEU A 60 -10.06 -11.76 21.03
N ALA A 61 -10.49 -10.56 21.43
CA ALA A 61 -11.68 -9.91 20.87
C ALA A 61 -11.47 -9.62 19.38
N PRO A 62 -12.23 -10.24 18.45
CA PRO A 62 -11.99 -10.12 17.01
C PRO A 62 -12.09 -8.68 16.48
N ASP A 63 -12.99 -7.88 17.06
CA ASP A 63 -13.16 -6.46 16.76
C ASP A 63 -11.91 -5.65 17.09
N LEU A 64 -11.30 -5.86 18.27
CA LEU A 64 -10.06 -5.18 18.64
C LEU A 64 -8.90 -5.62 17.75
N VAL A 65 -8.78 -6.92 17.44
CA VAL A 65 -7.75 -7.43 16.52
C VAL A 65 -7.86 -6.76 15.16
N LEU A 66 -9.08 -6.63 14.62
CA LEU A 66 -9.31 -5.95 13.36
C LEU A 66 -9.01 -4.46 13.45
N VAL A 67 -9.52 -3.75 14.45
CA VAL A 67 -9.31 -2.29 14.59
C VAL A 67 -7.83 -1.95 14.71
N PHE A 68 -7.10 -2.61 15.61
CA PHE A 68 -5.67 -2.35 15.79
C PHE A 68 -4.83 -2.86 14.62
N GLY A 69 -5.13 -4.05 14.10
CA GLY A 69 -4.44 -4.59 12.94
C GLY A 69 -4.58 -3.70 11.71
N LEU A 70 -5.80 -3.22 11.45
CA LEU A 70 -6.04 -2.26 10.37
C LEU A 70 -5.40 -0.91 10.65
N ALA A 71 -5.31 -0.46 11.91
CA ALA A 71 -4.62 0.81 12.23
C ALA A 71 -3.14 0.74 11.86
N VAL A 72 -2.47 -0.37 12.21
CA VAL A 72 -1.09 -0.63 11.79
C VAL A 72 -0.99 -0.74 10.27
N PHE A 73 -1.93 -1.46 9.63
CA PHE A 73 -2.03 -1.51 8.17
C PHE A 73 -2.09 -0.10 7.57
N GLY A 74 -2.94 0.78 8.10
CA GLY A 74 -3.12 2.15 7.63
C GLY A 74 -1.84 2.98 7.69
N ILE A 75 -1.04 2.83 8.75
CA ILE A 75 0.26 3.52 8.88
C ILE A 75 1.21 3.08 7.76
N VAL A 76 1.42 1.77 7.63
CA VAL A 76 2.37 1.20 6.66
C VAL A 76 1.88 1.46 5.23
N PHE A 77 0.58 1.38 5.00
CA PHE A 77 -0.06 1.71 3.72
C PHE A 77 0.10 3.18 3.36
N ALA A 78 -0.04 4.11 4.31
CA ALA A 78 0.14 5.54 4.07
C ALA A 78 1.56 5.86 3.58
N VAL A 79 2.58 5.28 4.24
CA VAL A 79 3.98 5.45 3.83
C VAL A 79 4.22 4.83 2.46
N ASN A 80 3.77 3.59 2.25
CA ASN A 80 3.91 2.91 0.97
C ASN A 80 3.24 3.69 -0.18
N SER A 81 1.99 4.14 0.02
CA SER A 81 1.26 4.92 -0.97
C SER A 81 1.99 6.22 -1.34
N SER A 82 2.55 6.93 -0.36
CA SER A 82 3.31 8.17 -0.62
C SER A 82 4.56 7.92 -1.46
N VAL A 83 5.28 6.82 -1.21
CA VAL A 83 6.48 6.45 -1.97
C VAL A 83 6.12 6.07 -3.41
N HIS A 84 5.07 5.26 -3.62
CA HIS A 84 4.63 4.87 -4.96
C HIS A 84 4.17 6.07 -5.78
N SER A 85 3.37 6.98 -5.19
CA SER A 85 2.98 8.22 -5.88
C SER A 85 4.18 9.10 -6.25
N TYR A 86 5.20 9.17 -5.39
CA TYR A 86 6.44 9.89 -5.70
C TYR A 86 7.19 9.25 -6.87
N LEU A 87 7.36 7.93 -6.88
CA LEU A 87 8.10 7.20 -7.92
C LEU A 87 7.50 7.40 -9.31
N ILE A 88 6.17 7.49 -9.41
CA ILE A 88 5.49 7.76 -10.69
C ILE A 88 5.93 9.10 -11.27
N LEU A 89 6.00 10.15 -10.44
CA LEU A 89 6.49 11.45 -10.89
C LEU A 89 8.01 11.43 -11.15
N ALA A 90 8.77 10.68 -10.37
CA ALA A 90 10.22 10.54 -10.58
C ALA A 90 10.56 9.80 -11.89
N TYR A 91 9.71 8.87 -12.32
CA TYR A 91 9.84 8.16 -13.60
C TYR A 91 9.25 8.93 -14.79
N ALA A 92 8.21 9.73 -14.58
CA ALA A 92 7.59 10.54 -15.63
C ALA A 92 8.56 11.64 -16.12
N GLY A 93 9.03 11.52 -17.37
CA GLY A 93 9.83 12.54 -18.03
C GLY A 93 9.01 13.77 -18.43
N SER A 94 9.66 14.91 -18.68
CA SER A 94 8.97 16.19 -18.95
C SER A 94 8.11 16.22 -20.21
N GLU A 95 8.38 15.39 -21.21
CA GLU A 95 7.65 15.39 -22.50
C GLU A 95 6.31 14.65 -22.44
N LYS A 96 6.12 13.72 -21.50
CA LYS A 96 4.91 12.88 -21.38
C LYS A 96 4.27 12.87 -19.99
N ALA A 97 4.66 13.79 -19.11
CA ALA A 97 4.20 13.82 -17.72
C ALA A 97 2.67 13.83 -17.55
N ALA A 98 1.93 14.53 -18.42
CA ALA A 98 0.47 14.56 -18.34
C ALA A 98 -0.18 13.21 -18.70
N GLU A 99 0.38 12.48 -19.67
CA GLU A 99 -0.08 11.15 -20.08
C GLU A 99 0.22 10.11 -18.99
N ASP A 100 1.45 10.10 -18.45
CA ASP A 100 1.87 9.18 -17.39
C ASP A 100 1.03 9.36 -16.11
N VAL A 101 0.76 10.61 -15.73
CA VAL A 101 -0.11 10.93 -14.59
C VAL A 101 -1.56 10.51 -14.85
N GLY A 102 -2.05 10.68 -16.09
CA GLY A 102 -3.37 10.19 -16.51
C GLY A 102 -3.50 8.68 -16.35
N PHE A 103 -2.51 7.91 -16.85
CA PHE A 103 -2.46 6.46 -16.67
C PHE A 103 -2.40 6.05 -15.21
N TYR A 104 -1.65 6.76 -14.37
CA TYR A 104 -1.61 6.51 -12.93
C TYR A 104 -2.99 6.66 -12.27
N TYR A 105 -3.69 7.77 -12.53
CA TYR A 105 -5.01 7.97 -11.94
C TYR A 105 -6.02 6.93 -12.42
N ALA A 106 -5.97 6.54 -13.70
CA ALA A 106 -6.78 5.46 -14.24
C ALA A 106 -6.48 4.11 -13.55
N ALA A 107 -5.20 3.78 -13.37
CA ALA A 107 -4.78 2.57 -12.65
C ALA A 107 -5.22 2.59 -11.18
N ASN A 108 -5.11 3.73 -10.48
CA ASN A 108 -5.59 3.88 -9.11
C ASN A 108 -7.12 3.75 -9.01
N ALA A 109 -7.87 4.30 -9.98
CA ALA A 109 -9.31 4.14 -10.04
C ALA A 109 -9.70 2.67 -10.27
N LEU A 110 -9.03 1.99 -11.20
CA LEU A 110 -9.23 0.56 -11.46
C LEU A 110 -8.90 -0.28 -10.22
N GLY A 111 -7.81 0.02 -9.52
CA GLY A 111 -7.43 -0.67 -8.29
C GLY A 111 -8.47 -0.50 -7.17
N ARG A 112 -9.01 0.71 -6.98
CA ARG A 112 -10.08 0.96 -5.99
C ARG A 112 -11.38 0.24 -6.35
N PHE A 113 -11.75 0.26 -7.63
CA PHE A 113 -12.92 -0.47 -8.12
C PHE A 113 -12.75 -1.98 -7.93
N GLY A 114 -11.64 -2.55 -8.41
CA GLY A 114 -11.32 -3.97 -8.28
C GLY A 114 -11.24 -4.41 -6.82
N GLY A 115 -10.58 -3.64 -5.95
CA GLY A 115 -10.52 -3.92 -4.52
C GLY A 115 -11.90 -3.95 -3.85
N THR A 116 -12.79 -2.99 -4.17
CA THR A 116 -14.17 -2.96 -3.66
C THR A 116 -14.99 -4.14 -4.18
N LEU A 117 -14.89 -4.45 -5.48
CA LEU A 117 -15.62 -5.55 -6.09
C LEU A 117 -15.15 -6.90 -5.54
N PHE A 118 -13.84 -7.17 -5.58
CA PHE A 118 -13.27 -8.44 -5.12
C PHE A 118 -13.41 -8.63 -3.63
N SER A 119 -13.31 -7.58 -2.80
CA SER A 119 -13.60 -7.70 -1.36
C SER A 119 -15.06 -8.08 -1.12
N GLY A 120 -16.02 -7.54 -1.87
CA GLY A 120 -17.43 -7.95 -1.79
C GLY A 120 -17.64 -9.43 -2.13
N LEU A 121 -17.01 -9.91 -3.20
CA LEU A 121 -17.08 -11.32 -3.61
C LEU A 121 -16.41 -12.26 -2.60
N LEU A 122 -15.21 -11.92 -2.13
CA LEU A 122 -14.46 -12.70 -1.14
C LEU A 122 -15.19 -12.74 0.21
N TYR A 123 -15.80 -11.62 0.63
CA TYR A 123 -16.57 -11.58 1.86
C TYR A 123 -17.77 -12.53 1.82
N GLN A 124 -18.47 -12.60 0.68
CA GLN A 124 -19.56 -13.57 0.49
C GLN A 124 -19.08 -15.02 0.55
N TRP A 125 -17.87 -15.29 0.06
CA TRP A 125 -17.34 -16.65 -0.01
C TRP A 125 -16.72 -17.14 1.31
N GLY A 126 -15.98 -16.29 2.03
CA GLY A 126 -15.23 -16.68 3.22
C GLY A 126 -15.06 -15.57 4.26
N GLY A 127 -15.95 -14.56 4.24
CA GLY A 127 -15.99 -13.49 5.22
C GLY A 127 -14.72 -12.64 5.26
N ILE A 128 -14.44 -12.06 6.43
CA ILE A 128 -13.29 -11.16 6.63
C ILE A 128 -11.95 -11.85 6.39
N THR A 129 -11.83 -13.13 6.74
CA THR A 129 -10.60 -13.91 6.54
C THR A 129 -10.25 -14.03 5.05
N ALA A 130 -11.25 -14.30 4.20
CA ALA A 130 -11.03 -14.34 2.74
C ALA A 130 -10.65 -12.97 2.18
N CYS A 131 -11.24 -11.89 2.68
CA CYS A 131 -10.84 -10.52 2.30
C CYS A 131 -9.39 -10.21 2.68
N LEU A 132 -8.97 -10.56 3.89
CA LEU A 132 -7.60 -10.36 4.36
C LEU A 132 -6.61 -11.21 3.54
N ALA A 133 -6.96 -12.46 3.21
CA ALA A 133 -6.12 -13.33 2.39
C ALA A 133 -5.99 -12.81 0.96
N GLY A 134 -7.09 -12.35 0.35
CA GLY A 134 -7.07 -11.70 -0.96
C GLY A 134 -6.23 -10.42 -0.96
N SER A 135 -6.37 -9.59 0.08
CA SER A 135 -5.53 -8.38 0.26
C SER A 135 -4.05 -8.74 0.39
N ALA A 136 -3.70 -9.76 1.18
CA ALA A 136 -2.33 -10.25 1.30
C ALA A 136 -1.77 -10.68 -0.07
N ALA A 137 -2.54 -11.45 -0.85
CA ALA A 137 -2.13 -11.91 -2.18
C ALA A 137 -1.88 -10.75 -3.15
N MET A 138 -2.77 -9.74 -3.17
CA MET A 138 -2.59 -8.54 -3.98
C MET A 138 -1.37 -7.71 -3.55
N LEU A 139 -1.10 -7.63 -2.25
CA LEU A 139 0.07 -6.93 -1.72
C LEU A 139 1.38 -7.67 -2.00
N ILE A 140 1.36 -9.00 -1.94
CA ILE A 140 2.49 -9.83 -2.39
C ILE A 140 2.74 -9.59 -3.88
N ALA A 141 1.70 -9.58 -4.71
CA ALA A 141 1.85 -9.27 -6.13
C ALA A 141 2.42 -7.85 -6.35
N CYS A 142 1.93 -6.85 -5.61
CA CYS A 142 2.49 -5.50 -5.60
C CYS A 142 3.98 -5.51 -5.25
N PHE A 143 4.37 -6.17 -4.15
CA PHE A 143 5.77 -6.32 -3.75
C PHE A 143 6.61 -6.95 -4.86
N LEU A 144 6.15 -8.05 -5.46
CA LEU A 144 6.86 -8.71 -6.57
C LEU A 144 7.05 -7.78 -7.77
N PHE A 145 6.05 -6.96 -8.11
CA PHE A 145 6.18 -5.96 -9.18
C PHE A 145 7.12 -4.79 -8.83
N THR A 146 7.43 -4.55 -7.55
CA THR A 146 8.45 -3.55 -7.17
C THR A 146 9.89 -4.06 -7.30
N LEU A 147 10.13 -5.37 -7.35
CA LEU A 147 11.47 -5.95 -7.46
C LEU A 147 12.22 -5.57 -8.75
N PRO A 148 11.60 -5.59 -9.94
CA PRO A 148 12.29 -5.23 -11.19
C PRO A 148 12.41 -3.71 -11.43
N LEU A 149 11.90 -2.85 -10.53
CA LEU A 149 11.91 -1.40 -10.74
C LEU A 149 13.34 -0.85 -10.90
N PRO A 150 13.61 0.00 -11.90
CA PRO A 150 14.92 0.63 -12.08
C PRO A 150 15.26 1.52 -10.89
N SER A 151 16.30 1.16 -10.14
CA SER A 151 16.74 1.91 -8.95
C SER A 151 17.67 3.09 -9.26
N THR A 152 18.01 3.33 -10.53
CA THR A 152 18.89 4.44 -10.94
C THR A 152 18.34 5.11 -12.20
N ALA A 153 18.52 6.43 -12.30
CA ALA A 153 17.99 7.25 -13.39
C ALA A 153 18.49 6.82 -14.79
N ALA A 154 19.72 6.30 -14.89
CA ALA A 154 20.28 5.82 -16.15
C ALA A 154 19.55 4.59 -16.72
N ARG A 155 18.97 3.74 -15.85
CA ARG A 155 18.23 2.53 -16.23
C ARG A 155 16.74 2.80 -16.46
N ALA A 156 16.21 3.92 -15.96
CA ALA A 156 14.81 4.30 -16.13
C ALA A 156 14.51 4.93 -17.50
N LYS A 157 15.52 5.47 -18.20
CA LYS A 157 15.39 6.08 -19.53
C LYS A 157 15.73 5.12 -20.69
N ALA A 158 16.18 3.90 -20.39
CA ALA A 158 16.56 2.88 -21.36
C ALA A 158 15.39 1.92 -21.60
#